data_AF-L9XYC4-F1
#
_entry.id   AF-L9XYC4-F1
#
_cell.length_a   1.000
_cell.length_b   1.000
_cell.length_c   1.000
_cell.angle_alpha   90.00
_cell.angle_beta   90.00
_cell.angle_gamma   90.00
#
_symmetry.space_group_name_H-M   'P 1'
#
loop_
_entity.id
_entity.type
_entity.pdbx_description
1 polymer ?
#
loop_
_entity_poly.entity_id
_entity_poly.type
_entity_poly.pdbx_seq_one_letter_code
_entity_poly.pdbx_strand_id
1 'polypeptide(L)'
;YTIPIAREFLTELTEKHDVEDALFLVDDADDLIGGLRREGLSYRVQLHGGRNQVERVFREVQRRTSSFSNCFSHVDPVTAETWLQAHAVWWNHA
;
A
#
# COMPACT_ATOMS: atom_id res chain seq x y z
N TYR A 1 7.05 -13.78 -10.03
CA TYR A 1 8.25 -13.45 -9.23
C TYR A 1 8.12 -11.98 -8.78
N THR A 2 7.21 -11.68 -7.84
CA THR A 2 7.00 -10.32 -7.30
C THR A 2 7.06 -10.29 -5.77
N ILE A 3 7.37 -11.45 -5.16
CA ILE A 3 7.64 -11.66 -3.73
C ILE A 3 8.55 -10.60 -3.07
N PRO A 4 9.62 -10.04 -3.71
CA PRO A 4 10.54 -9.14 -3.03
C PRO A 4 9.87 -7.87 -2.47
N ILE A 5 9.05 -7.20 -3.30
CA ILE A 5 8.42 -5.93 -2.93
C ILE A 5 7.36 -6.15 -1.84
N ALA A 6 6.53 -7.19 -1.99
CA ALA A 6 5.51 -7.49 -0.99
C ALA A 6 6.13 -7.84 0.37
N ARG A 7 7.27 -8.54 0.36
CA ARG A 7 7.97 -8.89 1.59
C ARG A 7 8.60 -7.67 2.25
N GLU A 8 9.36 -6.87 1.50
CA GLU A 8 9.98 -5.64 2.02
C GLU A 8 8.92 -4.71 2.64
N PHE A 9 7.79 -4.54 1.94
CA PHE A 9 6.66 -3.78 2.47
C PHE A 9 6.12 -4.34 3.78
N LEU A 10 5.91 -5.67 3.88
CA LEU A 10 5.36 -6.28 5.10
C LEU A 10 6.34 -6.26 6.26
N THR A 11 7.64 -6.44 6.02
CA THR A 11 8.67 -6.28 7.05
C THR A 11 8.71 -4.85 7.56
N GLU A 12 8.68 -3.85 6.68
CA GLU A 12 8.62 -2.45 7.11
C GLU A 12 7.32 -2.14 7.88
N LEU A 13 6.20 -2.75 7.48
CA LEU A 13 4.91 -2.59 8.15
C LEU A 13 4.95 -3.12 9.58
N THR A 14 5.52 -4.32 9.81
CA THR A 14 5.62 -4.92 11.15
C THR A 14 6.65 -4.21 12.04
N GLU A 15 7.70 -3.64 11.47
CA GLU A 15 8.66 -2.82 12.21
C GLU A 15 8.05 -1.50 12.73
N LYS A 16 7.13 -0.91 11.96
CA LYS A 16 6.57 0.42 12.25
C LYS A 16 5.22 0.38 12.96
N HIS A 17 4.48 -0.72 12.86
CA HIS A 17 3.12 -0.83 13.34
C HIS A 17 2.88 -2.17 14.04
N ASP A 18 2.12 -2.13 15.12
CA ASP A 18 1.66 -3.35 15.81
C ASP A 18 0.51 -3.99 15.01
N VAL A 19 0.87 -4.99 14.21
CA VAL A 19 -0.05 -5.70 13.31
C VAL A 19 0.03 -7.22 13.47
N GLU A 20 0.69 -7.71 14.53
CA GLU A 20 0.89 -9.15 14.76
C GLU A 20 -0.44 -9.90 14.85
N ASP A 21 -1.42 -9.31 15.55
CA ASP A 21 -2.77 -9.87 15.72
C ASP A 21 -3.77 -9.41 14.63
N ALA A 22 -3.31 -8.68 13.60
CA ALA A 22 -4.17 -8.17 12.56
C ALA A 22 -4.59 -9.26 11.54
N LEU A 23 -5.83 -9.18 11.06
CA LEU A 23 -6.29 -9.98 9.92
C LEU A 23 -6.22 -9.15 8.63
N PHE A 24 -5.27 -9.49 7.76
CA PHE A 24 -5.12 -8.86 6.45
C PHE A 24 -6.18 -9.36 5.47
N LEU A 25 -7.01 -8.46 4.97
CA LEU A 25 -7.97 -8.75 3.91
C LEU A 25 -7.32 -8.44 2.55
N VAL A 26 -7.09 -9.47 1.75
CA VAL A 26 -6.43 -9.36 0.44
C VAL A 26 -7.32 -9.94 -0.65
N ASP A 27 -7.21 -9.43 -1.87
CA ASP A 27 -7.79 -10.09 -3.03
C ASP A 27 -6.90 -11.26 -3.49
N ASP A 28 -7.14 -11.81 -4.68
CA ASP A 28 -6.33 -12.87 -5.29
C ASP A 28 -4.94 -12.39 -5.74
N ALA A 29 -4.12 -11.95 -4.77
CA ALA A 29 -2.81 -11.37 -4.96
C ALA A 29 -1.71 -12.33 -4.47
N ASP A 30 -1.34 -13.29 -5.32
CA ASP A 30 -0.39 -14.37 -5.00
C ASP A 30 0.92 -13.91 -4.35
N ASP A 31 1.51 -12.83 -4.84
CA ASP A 31 2.78 -12.33 -4.31
C ASP A 31 2.62 -11.74 -2.89
N LEU A 32 1.51 -11.04 -2.62
CA LEU A 32 1.21 -10.50 -1.28
C LEU A 32 0.86 -11.62 -0.31
N ILE A 33 0.07 -12.60 -0.75
CA ILE A 33 -0.22 -13.81 0.01
C ILE A 33 1.07 -14.56 0.34
N GLY A 34 1.99 -14.67 -0.62
CA GLY A 34 3.31 -15.26 -0.43
C GLY A 34 4.18 -14.51 0.57
N GLY A 35 4.09 -13.17 0.61
CA GLY A 35 4.73 -12.32 1.61
C GLY A 35 4.13 -12.52 3.01
N LEU A 36 2.80 -12.44 3.15
CA LEU A 36 2.08 -12.61 4.42
C LEU A 36 2.39 -13.96 5.06
N ARG A 37 2.42 -15.04 4.27
CA ARG A 37 2.81 -16.38 4.73
C ARG A 37 4.24 -16.46 5.24
N ARG A 38 5.18 -15.73 4.61
CA ARG A 38 6.59 -15.73 5.02
C ARG A 38 6.81 -14.94 6.31
N GLU A 39 6.10 -13.84 6.48
CA GLU A 39 6.17 -12.99 7.68
C GLU A 39 5.28 -13.51 8.83
N GLY A 40 4.54 -14.61 8.63
CA GLY A 40 3.71 -15.24 9.67
C GLY A 40 2.41 -14.49 9.98
N LEU A 41 1.97 -13.59 9.09
CA LEU A 41 0.81 -12.73 9.29
C LEU A 41 -0.50 -13.42 8.87
N SER A 42 -1.55 -13.21 9.67
CA SER A 42 -2.87 -13.77 9.40
C SER A 42 -3.55 -13.06 8.24
N TYR A 43 -4.12 -13.81 7.29
CA TYR A 43 -4.79 -13.23 6.15
C TYR A 43 -6.03 -14.00 5.70
N ARG A 44 -6.93 -13.33 4.98
CA ARG A 44 -8.09 -13.91 4.33
C ARG A 44 -8.21 -13.39 2.91
N VAL A 45 -8.27 -14.31 1.96
CA VAL A 45 -8.63 -13.98 0.57
C VAL A 45 -10.10 -13.62 0.54
N GLN A 46 -10.41 -12.40 0.15
CA GLN A 46 -11.75 -11.89 -0.03
C GLN A 46 -11.89 -11.38 -1.45
N LEU A 47 -12.34 -12.29 -2.33
CA LEU A 47 -12.68 -11.96 -3.70
C LEU A 47 -13.79 -10.90 -3.69
N HIS A 48 -13.52 -9.80 -4.38
CA HIS A 48 -14.26 -8.56 -4.36
C HIS A 48 -15.78 -8.67 -4.14
N GLY A 49 -16.27 -7.91 -3.15
CA GLY A 49 -17.68 -7.62 -2.92
C GLY A 49 -17.84 -6.40 -2.01
N GLY A 50 -17.93 -5.20 -2.62
CA GLY A 50 -18.33 -3.95 -1.95
C GLY A 50 -17.33 -3.30 -0.98
N ARG A 51 -16.81 -2.12 -1.36
CA ARG A 51 -16.03 -1.13 -0.57
C ARG A 51 -14.79 -1.67 0.13
N ASN A 52 -13.76 -2.00 -0.67
CA ASN A 52 -12.40 -2.10 -0.14
C ASN A 52 -11.91 -0.69 0.27
N GLN A 53 -11.64 -0.50 1.56
CA GLN A 53 -11.14 0.78 2.09
C GLN A 53 -9.76 1.13 1.53
N VAL A 54 -8.94 0.13 1.26
CA VAL A 54 -7.63 0.29 0.62
C VAL A 54 -7.80 0.83 -0.80
N GLU A 55 -8.73 0.28 -1.57
CA GLU A 55 -9.04 0.77 -2.92
C GLU A 55 -9.50 2.23 -2.89
N ARG A 56 -10.25 2.65 -1.87
CA ARG A 56 -10.64 4.06 -1.69
C ARG A 56 -9.43 4.95 -1.44
N VAL A 57 -8.46 4.51 -0.64
CA VAL A 57 -7.19 5.24 -0.42
C VAL A 57 -6.45 5.39 -1.74
N PHE A 58 -6.27 4.30 -2.50
CA PHE A 58 -5.61 4.34 -3.81
C PHE A 58 -6.31 5.31 -4.78
N ARG A 59 -7.63 5.26 -4.88
CA ARG A 59 -8.40 6.17 -5.74
C ARG A 59 -8.23 7.63 -5.33
N GLU A 60 -8.19 7.94 -4.04
CA GLU A 60 -8.00 9.31 -3.57
C GLU A 60 -6.56 9.80 -3.77
N VAL A 61 -5.55 8.94 -3.56
CA VAL A 61 -4.15 9.25 -3.93
C VAL A 61 -4.08 9.56 -5.42
N GLN A 62 -4.65 8.71 -6.27
CA GLN A 62 -4.72 8.92 -7.73
C GLN A 62 -5.47 10.19 -8.11
N ARG A 63 -6.58 10.51 -7.45
CA ARG A 63 -7.36 11.73 -7.70
C ARG A 63 -6.57 12.99 -7.35
N ARG A 64 -5.80 12.96 -6.26
CA ARG A 64 -4.97 14.09 -5.85
C ARG A 64 -3.76 14.25 -6.76
N THR A 65 -3.12 13.16 -7.16
CA THR A 65 -1.99 13.20 -8.10
C THR A 65 -2.41 13.55 -9.53
N SER A 66 -3.64 13.23 -9.96
CA SER A 66 -4.12 13.59 -11.30
C SER A 66 -4.23 15.12 -11.49
N SER A 67 -4.47 15.88 -10.42
CA SER A 67 -4.41 17.35 -10.44
C SER A 67 -2.99 17.88 -10.69
N PHE A 68 -1.97 17.04 -10.47
CA PHE A 68 -0.56 17.30 -10.74
C PHE A 68 -0.06 16.52 -11.96
N SER A 69 -0.94 15.99 -12.82
CA SER A 69 -0.56 15.11 -13.94
C SER A 69 0.47 15.74 -14.89
N ASN A 70 0.51 17.07 -14.99
CA ASN A 70 1.54 17.78 -15.78
C ASN A 70 2.92 17.82 -15.07
N CYS A 71 2.95 17.73 -13.74
CA CYS A 71 4.17 17.75 -12.93
C CYS A 71 4.76 16.35 -12.72
N PHE A 72 3.93 15.30 -12.67
CA PHE A 72 4.39 13.92 -12.40
C PHE A 72 4.78 13.12 -13.65
N SER A 73 4.36 13.54 -14.84
CA SER A 73 4.60 12.79 -16.08
C SER A 73 6.09 12.69 -16.48
N HIS A 74 6.97 13.52 -15.91
CA HIS A 74 8.41 13.54 -16.16
C HIS A 74 9.25 13.72 -14.89
N VAL A 75 8.65 13.47 -13.72
CA VAL A 75 9.34 13.71 -12.46
C VAL A 75 10.34 12.59 -12.18
N ASP A 76 11.48 12.93 -11.60
CA ASP A 76 12.43 11.93 -11.12
C ASP A 76 11.77 11.04 -10.04
N PRO A 77 11.97 9.71 -10.04
CA PRO A 77 11.37 8.80 -9.08
C PRO A 77 11.54 9.21 -7.61
N VAL A 78 12.72 9.74 -7.24
CA VAL A 78 13.01 10.17 -5.86
C VAL A 78 12.14 11.36 -5.47
N THR A 79 11.87 12.25 -6.42
CA THR A 79 10.98 13.39 -6.20
C THR A 79 9.53 12.94 -6.05
N ALA A 80 9.09 11.95 -6.83
CA ALA A 80 7.76 11.37 -6.67
C ALA A 80 7.59 10.69 -5.31
N GLU A 81 8.59 9.92 -4.88
CA GLU A 81 8.60 9.27 -3.58
C GLU A 81 8.54 10.29 -2.42
N THR A 82 9.36 11.33 -2.49
CA THR A 82 9.40 12.40 -1.48
C THR A 82 8.04 13.10 -1.35
N TRP A 83 7.38 13.35 -2.49
CA TRP A 83 6.03 13.92 -2.49
C TRP A 83 5.00 12.98 -1.85
N LEU A 84 5.05 11.68 -2.15
CA LEU A 84 4.14 10.68 -1.56
C LEU A 84 4.32 10.59 -0.04
N GLN A 85 5.57 10.61 0.46
CA GLN A 85 5.87 10.62 1.88
C GLN A 85 5.34 11.88 2.58
N ALA A 86 5.57 13.06 1.99
CA ALA A 86 5.03 14.32 2.51
C ALA A 86 3.49 14.33 2.51
N HIS A 87 2.88 13.75 1.47
CA HIS A 87 1.42 13.62 1.38
C HIS A 87 0.85 12.73 2.48
N ALA A 88 1.50 11.59 2.75
CA ALA A 88 1.08 10.66 3.79
C ALA A 88 1.13 11.31 5.18
N VAL A 89 2.18 12.07 5.48
CA VAL A 89 2.30 12.86 6.72
C VAL A 89 1.13 13.83 6.84
N TRP A 90 0.88 14.66 5.82
CA TRP A 90 -0.21 15.64 5.88
C TRP A 90 -1.59 15.00 6.04
N TRP A 91 -1.88 13.93 5.29
CA TRP A 91 -3.18 13.24 5.38
C TRP A 91 -3.38 12.62 6.76
N ASN A 92 -2.36 11.95 7.32
CA ASN A 92 -2.50 11.29 8.63
C ASN A 92 -2.54 12.27 9.82
N HIS A 93 -2.21 13.54 9.63
CA HIS A 93 -2.31 14.60 10.63
C HIS A 93 -3.56 15.49 10.51
N ALA A 94 -4.35 15.35 9.44
CA ALA A 94 -5.55 16.14 9.18
C ALA A 94 -6.82 15.47 9.73
#